data_AF-A0AAD1XT07-F1
#
_entry.id   AF-A0AAD1XT07-F1
#
_cell.length_a   1.000
_cell.length_b   1.000
_cell.length_c   1.000
_cell.angle_alpha   90.00
_cell.angle_beta   90.00
_cell.angle_gamma   90.00
#
_symmetry.space_group_name_H-M   'P 1'
#
loop_
_entity.id
_entity.type
_entity.pdbx_description
1 polymer ?
#
loop_
_entity_poly.entity_id
_entity_poly.type
_entity_poly.pdbx_seq_one_letter_code
_entity_poly.pdbx_strand_id
1 'polypeptide(L)'
;MEKALVLDNTGLVVQNNSELSDKLAGSISGISKSLQQIAEFVNKINGNSPDDQNEEDASDDYDSKTNSINVQFEGKTLDIVTNPEMTIASIRKT
;
A
#
# COMPACT_ATOMS: atom_id res chain seq x y z
N MET A 1 14.55 6.53 -14.22
CA MET A 1 13.66 6.65 -13.06
C MET A 1 12.38 5.93 -13.40
N GLU A 2 11.91 5.04 -12.53
CA GLU A 2 10.62 4.37 -12.69
C GLU A 2 9.49 5.41 -12.53
N LYS A 3 8.52 5.38 -13.43
CA LYS A 3 7.41 6.34 -13.45
C LYS A 3 6.36 5.92 -12.42
N ALA A 4 6.28 6.62 -11.30
CA ALA A 4 5.39 6.27 -10.19
C ALA A 4 4.55 7.46 -9.70
N LEU A 5 3.36 7.12 -9.19
CA LEU A 5 2.53 7.96 -8.34
C LEU A 5 2.86 7.59 -6.89
N VAL A 6 3.15 8.60 -6.09
CA VAL A 6 3.40 8.47 -4.66
C VAL A 6 2.33 9.26 -3.91
N LEU A 7 1.63 8.57 -3.03
CA LEU A 7 0.68 9.14 -2.09
C LEU A 7 1.26 9.06 -0.67
N ASP A 8 0.99 10.06 0.16
CA ASP A 8 1.22 9.94 1.60
C ASP A 8 0.16 9.04 2.26
N ASN A 9 0.31 8.81 3.57
CA ASN A 9 -0.64 8.05 4.37
C ASN A 9 -2.04 8.69 4.51
N THR A 10 -2.21 9.96 4.14
CA THR A 10 -3.53 10.62 4.09
C THR A 10 -4.22 10.41 2.73
N GLY A 11 -3.48 9.84 1.77
CA GLY A 11 -3.91 9.60 0.41
C GLY A 11 -3.75 10.81 -0.50
N LEU A 12 -2.95 11.81 -0.11
CA LEU A 12 -2.63 12.97 -0.94
C LEU A 12 -1.44 12.68 -1.84
N VAL A 13 -1.47 13.23 -3.06
CA VAL A 13 -0.39 13.07 -4.04
C VAL A 13 0.85 13.87 -3.60
N VAL A 14 1.95 13.19 -3.33
CA VAL A 14 3.24 13.78 -2.99
C VAL A 14 4.14 13.88 -4.23
N GLN A 15 4.03 12.91 -5.13
CA GLN A 15 4.78 12.88 -6.38
C GLN A 15 3.96 12.17 -7.46
N ASN A 16 3.85 12.76 -8.65
CA ASN A 16 3.25 12.08 -9.80
C ASN A 16 4.17 12.19 -11.01
N ASN A 17 5.10 11.24 -11.11
CA ASN A 17 5.95 11.06 -12.29
C ASN A 17 5.41 9.94 -13.21
N SER A 18 4.15 9.53 -12.99
CA SER A 18 3.49 8.46 -13.71
C SER A 18 2.68 8.99 -14.90
N GLU A 19 2.25 8.08 -15.78
CA GLU A 19 1.24 8.36 -16.81
C GLU A 19 -0.20 8.15 -16.27
N LEU A 20 -0.37 8.06 -14.94
CA LEU A 20 -1.67 7.88 -14.31
C LEU A 20 -2.41 9.22 -14.26
N SER A 21 -3.65 9.23 -14.76
CA SER A 21 -4.54 10.40 -14.68
C SER A 21 -4.92 10.74 -13.23
N ASP A 22 -5.32 11.99 -12.98
CA ASP A 22 -5.80 12.45 -11.67
C ASP A 22 -6.99 11.62 -11.16
N LYS A 23 -7.88 11.19 -12.07
CA LYS A 23 -9.00 10.31 -11.74
C LYS A 23 -8.51 8.96 -11.19
N LEU A 24 -7.47 8.40 -11.81
CA LEU A 24 -6.88 7.14 -11.37
C LEU A 24 -6.09 7.31 -10.06
N ALA A 25 -5.42 8.46 -9.86
CA ALA A 25 -4.79 8.80 -8.60
C ALA A 25 -5.81 8.86 -7.45
N GLY A 26 -6.99 9.46 -7.68
CA GLY A 26 -8.09 9.47 -6.72
C GLY A 26 -8.60 8.06 -6.37
N SER A 27 -8.72 7.17 -7.38
CA SER A 27 -9.09 5.77 -7.13
C SER A 27 -8.03 5.02 -6.32
N ILE A 28 -6.74 5.22 -6.61
CA ILE A 28 -5.62 4.60 -5.87
C ILE A 28 -5.61 5.08 -4.41
N SER A 29 -5.91 6.35 -4.16
CA SER A 29 -6.07 6.91 -2.80
C SER A 29 -7.17 6.18 -2.01
N GLY A 30 -8.32 5.90 -2.63
CA GLY A 30 -9.39 5.12 -1.99
C GLY A 30 -8.99 3.66 -1.70
N ILE A 31 -8.28 3.02 -2.63
CA ILE A 31 -7.77 1.65 -2.48
C ILE A 31 -6.76 1.60 -1.32
N SER A 32 -5.81 2.54 -1.28
CA SER A 32 -4.81 2.68 -0.22
C SER A 32 -5.44 2.73 1.16
N LYS A 33 -6.44 3.60 1.37
CA LYS A 33 -7.15 3.72 2.64
C LYS A 33 -7.85 2.43 3.04
N SER A 34 -8.44 1.73 2.07
CA SER A 34 -9.13 0.46 2.32
C SER A 34 -8.13 -0.63 2.74
N LEU A 35 -6.96 -0.68 2.10
CA LEU A 35 -5.89 -1.62 2.46
C LEU A 35 -5.33 -1.35 3.86
N GLN A 36 -5.14 -0.08 4.22
CA GLN A 36 -4.71 0.29 5.58
C GLN A 36 -5.75 -0.13 6.63
N GLN A 37 -7.04 0.10 6.38
CA GLN A 37 -8.11 -0.33 7.27
C GLN A 37 -8.16 -1.85 7.45
N ILE A 38 -7.95 -2.63 6.38
CA ILE A 38 -7.86 -4.09 6.45
C ILE A 38 -6.65 -4.51 7.27
N ALA A 39 -5.49 -3.88 7.07
CA ALA A 39 -4.28 -4.17 7.84
C ALA A 39 -4.49 -3.90 9.34
N GLU A 40 -5.08 -2.75 9.69
CA GLU A 40 -5.44 -2.44 11.07
C GLU A 40 -6.42 -3.44 11.69
N PHE A 41 -7.42 -3.88 10.91
CA PHE A 41 -8.39 -4.87 11.35
C PHE A 41 -7.74 -6.24 11.61
N VAL A 42 -6.87 -6.71 10.71
CA VAL A 42 -6.12 -7.96 10.88
C VAL A 42 -5.21 -7.90 12.10
N ASN A 43 -4.50 -6.77 12.31
CA ASN A 43 -3.66 -6.58 13.49
C ASN A 43 -4.46 -6.62 14.80
N LYS A 44 -5.67 -6.04 14.81
CA LYS A 44 -6.59 -6.12 15.97
C LYS A 44 -7.07 -7.54 16.26
N ILE A 45 -7.35 -8.35 15.23
CA ILE A 45 -7.76 -9.75 15.41
C ILE A 45 -6.62 -10.61 15.94
N ASN A 46 -5.39 -10.38 15.46
CA ASN A 46 -4.23 -11.19 15.82
C ASN A 46 -3.69 -10.90 17.25
N GLY A 47 -4.37 -10.08 18.05
CA GLY A 47 -3.94 -9.79 19.43
C GLY A 47 -2.74 -8.84 19.52
N ASN A 48 -2.18 -8.38 18.40
CA ASN A 48 -1.19 -7.30 18.36
C ASN A 48 -1.89 -5.95 18.54
N SER A 49 -2.56 -5.79 19.68
CA SER A 49 -2.95 -4.48 20.16
C SER A 49 -1.67 -3.70 20.48
N PRO A 50 -1.55 -2.42 20.12
CA PRO A 50 -0.35 -1.62 20.43
C PRO A 50 -0.06 -1.46 21.94
N ASP A 51 -0.92 -2.01 22.80
CA ASP A 51 -0.82 -1.96 24.26
C ASP A 51 -0.17 -3.20 24.92
N ASP A 52 0.08 -4.30 24.21
CA ASP A 52 0.75 -5.48 24.78
C ASP A 52 2.25 -5.52 24.39
N GLN A 53 3.05 -4.73 25.12
CA GLN A 53 4.51 -4.74 25.02
C GLN A 53 5.17 -5.88 25.82
N ASN A 54 4.73 -7.12 25.70
CA ASN A 54 5.49 -8.27 26.18
C ASN A 54 5.11 -9.50 25.39
N GLU A 55 5.96 -9.93 24.45
CA GLU A 55 6.59 -11.26 24.46
C GLU A 55 7.46 -11.43 23.21
N GLU A 56 8.69 -11.84 23.45
CA GLU A 56 9.73 -12.12 22.45
C GLU A 56 9.42 -13.41 21.66
N ASP A 57 10.01 -13.45 20.45
CA ASP A 57 10.24 -14.61 19.59
C ASP A 57 9.03 -15.30 18.93
N ALA A 58 8.58 -14.70 17.83
CA ALA A 58 8.21 -15.46 16.64
C ALA A 58 8.98 -14.89 15.44
N SER A 59 10.00 -15.62 15.03
CA SER A 59 10.67 -15.48 13.75
C SER A 59 9.63 -15.59 12.62
N ASP A 60 9.22 -14.45 12.07
CA ASP A 60 8.69 -14.33 10.72
C ASP A 60 8.81 -12.86 10.33
N ASP A 61 9.83 -12.54 9.54
CA ASP A 61 10.06 -11.26 8.86
C ASP A 61 8.96 -10.97 7.82
N TYR A 62 7.68 -11.13 8.18
CA TYR A 62 6.61 -10.43 7.50
C TYR A 62 6.78 -8.97 7.85
N ASP A 63 7.17 -8.15 6.88
CA ASP A 63 6.92 -6.72 6.91
C ASP A 63 5.39 -6.51 6.97
N SER A 64 4.81 -6.69 8.16
CA SER A 64 3.37 -6.77 8.48
C SER A 64 2.62 -5.47 8.22
N LYS A 65 3.32 -4.49 7.66
CA LYS A 65 2.85 -3.16 7.36
C LYS A 65 2.66 -2.93 5.87
N THR A 66 3.27 -3.75 5.01
CA THR A 66 3.21 -3.55 3.56
C THR A 66 2.15 -4.45 2.91
N ASN A 67 1.15 -3.85 2.27
CA ASN A 67 0.15 -4.54 1.47
C ASN A 67 0.37 -4.22 -0.01
N SER A 68 0.14 -5.21 -0.88
CA SER A 68 0.29 -5.03 -2.32
C SER A 68 -0.90 -5.56 -3.10
N ILE A 69 -1.32 -4.81 -4.11
CA ILE A 69 -2.26 -5.25 -5.14
C ILE A 69 -1.53 -5.16 -6.49
N ASN A 70 -1.60 -6.25 -7.26
CA ASN A 70 -1.14 -6.28 -8.64
C ASN A 70 -2.34 -6.50 -9.56
N VAL A 71 -2.56 -5.58 -10.50
CA VAL A 71 -3.62 -5.68 -11.50
C VAL A 71 -2.99 -5.81 -12.88
N GLN A 72 -3.18 -6.95 -13.54
CA GLN A 72 -2.69 -7.17 -14.90
C GLN A 72 -3.75 -6.76 -15.93
N PHE A 73 -3.35 -6.00 -16.94
CA PHE A 73 -4.19 -5.58 -18.06
C PHE A 73 -3.34 -5.34 -19.31
N GLU A 74 -3.81 -5.79 -20.47
CA GLU A 74 -3.22 -5.48 -21.79
C GLU A 74 -1.67 -5.51 -21.86
N GLY A 75 -1.03 -6.56 -21.32
CA GLY A 75 0.43 -6.69 -21.32
C GLY A 75 1.16 -5.70 -20.41
N LYS A 76 0.45 -5.14 -19.42
CA LYS A 76 0.95 -4.29 -18.36
C LYS A 76 0.49 -4.80 -17.00
N THR A 77 1.19 -4.37 -15.96
CA THR A 77 0.80 -4.56 -14.57
C THR A 77 0.78 -3.20 -13.88
N LEU A 78 -0.32 -2.89 -13.20
CA LEU A 78 -0.39 -1.84 -12.19
C LEU A 78 -0.05 -2.47 -10.85
N ASP A 79 1.07 -2.05 -10.26
CA ASP A 79 1.46 -2.42 -8.91
C ASP A 79 1.09 -1.29 -7.98
N ILE A 80 0.30 -1.59 -6.94
CA ILE A 80 -0.03 -0.69 -5.83
C ILE A 80 0.57 -1.31 -4.58
N VAL A 81 1.56 -0.65 -3.99
CA VAL A 81 2.21 -1.07 -2.74
C VAL A 81 1.93 0.00 -1.71
N THR A 82 1.37 -0.38 -0.57
CA THR A 82 1.00 0.54 0.51
C THR A 82 1.59 0.09 1.83
N ASN A 83 2.08 1.04 2.61
CA ASN A 83 2.46 0.86 3.99
C ASN A 83 1.85 2.00 4.85
N PRO A 84 2.09 2.04 6.17
CA PRO A 84 1.55 3.09 7.04
C PRO A 84 2.08 4.50 6.76
N GLU A 85 3.15 4.64 5.99
CA GLU A 85 3.78 5.93 5.69
C GLU A 85 3.37 6.45 4.31
N MET A 86 3.22 5.56 3.33
CA MET A 86 3.02 5.93 1.94
C MET A 86 2.37 4.84 1.11
N THR A 87 1.87 5.25 -0.05
CA THR A 87 1.45 4.34 -1.13
C THR A 87 2.16 4.68 -2.41
N ILE A 88 2.69 3.66 -3.09
CA ILE A 88 3.35 3.78 -4.37
C ILE A 88 2.53 3.01 -5.39
N ALA A 89 2.18 3.68 -6.49
CA ALA A 89 1.54 3.06 -7.64
C ALA A 89 2.39 3.24 -8.89
N SER A 90 2.64 2.16 -9.61
CA SER A 90 3.46 2.18 -10.82
C SER A 90 2.89 1.25 -11.90
N ILE A 91 3.19 1.55 -13.16
CA ILE A 91 2.84 0.67 -14.29
C ILE A 91 4.12 0.15 -14.90
N ARG A 92 4.23 -1.18 -15.01
CA ARG A 92 5.30 -1.87 -15.73
C ARG A 92 4.74 -2.74 -16.85
N LYS A 93 5.56 -3.01 -17.86
CA LYS A 93 5.24 -4.02 -18.89
C LYS A 93 5.41 -5.42 -18.30
N THR A 94 4.58 -6.35 -18.73
CA THR A 94 4.67 -7.76 -18.35
C THR A 94 5.71 -8.50 -19.18
#